data_AF-A0A1C0V2N0-F1
#
_entry.id   AF-A0A1C0V2N0-F1
#
_cell.length_a   1.000
_cell.length_b   1.000
_cell.length_c   1.000
_cell.angle_alpha   90.00
_cell.angle_beta   90.00
_cell.angle_gamma   90.00
#
_symmetry.space_group_name_H-M   'P 1'
#
loop_
_entity.id
_entity.type
_entity.pdbx_description
1 polymer ?
#
loop_
_entity_poly.entity_id
_entity_poly.type
_entity_poly.pdbx_seq_one_letter_code
_entity_poly.pdbx_strand_id
1 'polypeptide(L)'
;MKAIIEYWKNESSTFDFLCEVINQNSFIQIGKEDFEYEKSPRCLALKGLLEIAPDDQRVIDLLRDRAANDPDDLLRQWATEQLTKIAPQ
;
A
#
# COMPACT_ATOMS: atom_id res chain seq x y z
N MET A 1 -6.65 7.88 -5.72
CA MET A 1 -5.50 7.02 -6.08
C MET A 1 -5.63 6.41 -7.47
N LYS A 2 -6.72 5.68 -7.79
CA LYS A 2 -6.83 4.91 -9.06
C LYS A 2 -6.49 5.72 -10.33
N ALA A 3 -7.11 6.89 -10.51
CA ALA A 3 -6.81 7.77 -11.65
C ALA A 3 -5.35 8.25 -11.68
N ILE A 4 -4.73 8.48 -10.51
CA ILE A 4 -3.32 8.90 -10.43
C ILE A 4 -2.41 7.81 -11.01
N ILE A 5 -2.62 6.56 -10.58
CA ILE A 5 -1.84 5.42 -11.06
C ILE A 5 -2.12 5.18 -12.57
N GLU A 6 -3.37 5.24 -12.99
CA GLU A 6 -3.77 4.97 -14.37
C GLU A 6 -3.14 5.93 -15.38
N TYR A 7 -3.14 7.23 -15.08
CA TYR A 7 -2.69 8.25 -16.03
C TYR A 7 -1.29 8.80 -15.78
N TRP A 8 -0.73 8.66 -14.57
CA TRP A 8 0.57 9.23 -14.20
C TRP A 8 1.60 8.23 -13.66
N LYS A 9 1.40 6.91 -13.82
CA LYS A 9 2.37 5.89 -13.35
C LYS A 9 3.80 6.05 -13.86
N ASN A 10 3.99 6.68 -15.02
CA ASN A 10 5.31 6.88 -15.62
C ASN A 10 5.99 8.16 -15.15
N GLU A 11 5.29 9.01 -14.39
CA GLU A 11 5.89 10.21 -13.80
C GLU A 11 6.67 9.82 -12.55
N SER A 12 7.95 10.19 -12.51
CA SER A 12 8.82 9.93 -11.35
C SER A 12 8.22 10.43 -10.04
N SER A 13 7.53 11.58 -10.06
CA SER A 13 6.85 12.15 -8.90
C SER A 13 5.72 11.28 -8.34
N THR A 14 5.11 10.41 -9.16
CA THR A 14 4.03 9.54 -8.72
C THR A 14 4.54 8.51 -7.73
N PHE A 15 5.73 7.94 -7.95
CA PHE A 15 6.32 6.97 -7.03
C PHE A 15 6.54 7.62 -5.65
N ASP A 16 7.21 8.77 -5.63
CA ASP A 16 7.53 9.48 -4.40
C ASP A 16 6.27 9.92 -3.64
N PHE A 17 5.26 10.42 -4.36
CA PHE A 17 3.96 10.78 -3.78
C PHE A 17 3.28 9.58 -3.11
N LEU A 18 3.28 8.40 -3.74
CA LEU A 18 2.68 7.21 -3.15
C LEU A 18 3.45 6.73 -1.91
N CYS A 19 4.79 6.80 -1.93
CA CYS A 19 5.61 6.55 -0.73
C CYS A 19 5.26 7.52 0.41
N GLU A 20 5.06 8.81 0.10
CA GLU A 20 4.67 9.81 1.08
C GLU A 20 3.30 9.48 1.71
N VAL A 21 2.31 9.13 0.88
CA VAL A 21 0.99 8.72 1.37
C VAL A 21 1.08 7.54 2.33
N ILE A 22 1.91 6.53 2.03
CA ILE A 22 2.06 5.35 2.90
C ILE A 22 2.60 5.73 4.28
N ASN A 23 3.59 6.63 4.31
CA ASN A 23 4.30 6.99 5.53
C ASN A 23 3.56 8.01 6.39
N GLN A 24 2.89 8.98 5.78
CA GLN A 24 2.32 10.12 6.50
C GLN A 24 0.82 10.01 6.77
N ASN A 25 0.09 9.18 6.02
CA ASN A 25 -1.36 9.16 6.12
C ASN A 25 -1.81 8.45 7.42
N SER A 26 -2.41 9.22 8.33
CA SER A 26 -2.87 8.72 9.63
C SER A 26 -4.28 8.09 9.60
N PHE A 27 -4.83 7.77 8.42
CA PHE A 27 -6.14 7.14 8.33
C PHE A 27 -6.11 5.75 8.96
N ILE A 28 -6.94 5.56 9.97
CA ILE A 28 -7.15 4.28 10.65
C ILE A 28 -8.64 3.96 10.52
N GLN A 29 -8.97 2.77 10.03
CA GLN A 29 -10.34 2.33 9.97
C GLN A 29 -10.91 2.10 11.39
N ILE A 30 -11.95 2.85 11.76
CA ILE A 30 -12.65 2.70 13.03
C ILE A 30 -13.92 1.87 12.78
N GLY A 31 -13.93 0.62 13.24
CA GLY A 31 -15.06 -0.30 13.09
C GLY A 31 -14.98 -1.18 11.83
N LYS A 32 -15.49 -2.41 11.93
CA LYS A 32 -15.44 -3.43 10.87
C LYS A 32 -16.60 -3.36 9.86
N GLU A 33 -17.57 -2.47 10.07
CA GLU A 33 -18.91 -2.67 9.50
C GLU A 33 -19.15 -1.98 8.15
N ASP A 34 -18.43 -0.93 7.76
CA ASP A 34 -18.79 -0.15 6.55
C ASP A 34 -17.64 0.25 5.61
N PHE A 35 -16.38 -0.09 5.92
CA PHE A 35 -15.25 0.25 5.04
C PHE A 35 -14.49 -0.99 4.59
N GLU A 36 -14.37 -1.16 3.28
CA GLU A 36 -13.41 -2.08 2.70
C GLU A 36 -12.02 -1.47 2.94
N TYR A 37 -11.14 -2.16 3.68
CA TYR A 37 -9.75 -1.74 3.91
C TYR A 37 -9.02 -1.40 2.59
N GLU A 38 -9.49 -1.96 1.48
CA GLU A 38 -9.07 -1.66 0.12
C GLU A 38 -9.22 -0.19 -0.29
N LYS A 39 -10.01 0.59 0.45
CA LYS A 39 -10.21 2.03 0.26
C LYS A 39 -9.29 2.88 1.16
N SER A 40 -8.51 2.26 2.06
CA SER A 40 -7.49 2.97 2.84
C SER A 40 -6.51 3.67 1.89
N PRO A 41 -6.19 4.96 2.10
CA PRO A 41 -5.20 5.66 1.28
C PRO A 41 -3.87 4.92 1.22
N ARG A 42 -3.44 4.34 2.34
CA ARG A 42 -2.19 3.56 2.44
C ARG A 42 -2.27 2.25 1.66
N CYS A 43 -3.39 1.54 1.74
CA CYS A 43 -3.63 0.32 0.93
C CYS A 43 -3.62 0.64 -0.57
N LEU A 44 -4.35 1.68 -0.98
CA LEU A 44 -4.41 2.12 -2.38
C LEU A 44 -3.04 2.56 -2.91
N ALA A 45 -2.24 3.21 -2.08
CA ALA A 45 -0.88 3.61 -2.45
C ALA A 45 0.05 2.40 -2.60
N LEU A 46 -0.01 1.42 -1.68
CA LEU A 46 0.74 0.16 -1.81
C LEU A 46 0.35 -0.61 -3.07
N LYS A 47 -0.95 -0.72 -3.38
CA LYS A 47 -1.44 -1.33 -4.63
C LYS A 47 -0.86 -0.62 -5.85
N GLY A 48 -0.82 0.71 -5.83
CA GLY A 48 -0.23 1.51 -6.90
C GLY A 48 1.27 1.27 -7.07
N LEU A 49 2.03 1.27 -5.97
CA LEU A 49 3.46 0.99 -6.02
C LEU A 49 3.77 -0.43 -6.53
N LEU A 50 2.98 -1.43 -6.13
CA LEU A 50 3.10 -2.80 -6.64
C LEU A 50 2.76 -2.92 -8.13
N GLU A 51 1.88 -2.06 -8.66
CA GLU A 51 1.62 -1.99 -10.10
C GLU A 51 2.76 -1.30 -10.87
N ILE A 52 3.32 -0.24 -10.31
CA ILE A 52 4.38 0.56 -10.94
C ILE A 52 5.73 -0.17 -10.91
N ALA A 53 6.07 -0.77 -9.77
CA ALA A 53 7.39 -1.33 -9.51
C ALA A 53 7.29 -2.56 -8.57
N PRO A 54 6.74 -3.69 -9.06
CA PRO A 54 6.45 -4.88 -8.23
C PRO A 54 7.69 -5.47 -7.53
N ASP A 55 8.85 -5.37 -8.18
CA ASP A 55 10.12 -5.96 -7.71
C ASP A 55 11.05 -4.93 -7.04
N ASP A 56 10.62 -3.67 -6.87
CA ASP A 56 11.44 -2.65 -6.23
C ASP A 56 11.54 -2.91 -4.72
N GLN A 57 12.78 -3.05 -4.23
CA GLN A 57 13.04 -3.39 -2.83
C GLN A 57 12.43 -2.38 -1.86
N ARG A 58 12.32 -1.10 -2.22
CA ARG A 58 11.68 -0.07 -1.39
C ARG A 58 10.18 -0.33 -1.23
N VAL A 59 9.52 -0.81 -2.29
CA VAL A 59 8.10 -1.16 -2.26
C VAL A 59 7.89 -2.39 -1.36
N ILE A 60 8.76 -3.39 -1.49
CA ILE A 60 8.73 -4.59 -0.65
C ILE A 60 8.98 -4.23 0.82
N ASP A 61 9.91 -3.32 1.10
CA ASP A 61 10.22 -2.89 2.47
C ASP A 61 9.08 -2.09 3.10
N LEU A 62 8.42 -1.21 2.33
CA LEU A 62 7.19 -0.57 2.76
C LEU A 62 6.10 -1.61 3.06
N LEU A 63 5.92 -2.60 2.20
CA LEU A 63 4.93 -3.65 2.42
C LEU A 63 5.23 -4.47 3.70
N ARG A 64 6.50 -4.80 3.96
CA ARG A 64 6.95 -5.47 5.21
C ARG A 64 6.66 -4.62 6.45
N ASP A 65 7.01 -3.35 6.40
CA ASP A 65 6.76 -2.43 7.51
C ASP A 65 5.26 -2.31 7.80
N ARG A 66 4.43 -2.19 6.76
CA ARG A 66 2.97 -2.14 6.91
C ARG A 66 2.39 -3.49 7.37
N ALA A 67 2.97 -4.62 7.00
CA ALA A 67 2.55 -5.92 7.54
C ALA A 67 2.83 -6.05 9.06
N ALA A 68 3.96 -5.54 9.52
CA ALA A 68 4.36 -5.65 10.93
C ALA A 68 3.75 -4.58 11.84
N ASN A 69 3.69 -3.33 11.36
CA ASN A 69 3.56 -2.15 12.22
C ASN A 69 2.37 -1.25 11.87
N ASP A 70 1.53 -1.61 10.87
CA ASP A 70 0.42 -0.73 10.52
C ASP A 70 -0.61 -0.63 11.67
N PRO A 71 -1.05 0.57 12.06
CA PRO A 71 -2.12 0.72 13.05
C PRO A 71 -3.47 0.13 12.61
N ASP A 72 -3.67 -0.12 11.31
CA ASP A 72 -4.87 -0.76 10.77
C ASP A 72 -4.64 -2.27 10.62
N ASP A 73 -5.34 -3.06 11.45
CA ASP A 73 -5.26 -4.52 11.49
C ASP A 73 -5.57 -5.17 10.13
N LEU A 74 -6.52 -4.62 9.37
CA LEU A 74 -6.90 -5.16 8.06
C LEU A 74 -5.80 -4.87 7.04
N LEU A 75 -5.14 -3.71 7.14
CA LEU A 75 -4.00 -3.40 6.29
C LEU A 75 -2.79 -4.29 6.62
N ARG A 76 -2.54 -4.59 7.89
CA ARG A 76 -1.49 -5.56 8.28
C ARG A 76 -1.75 -6.94 7.67
N GLN A 77 -3.00 -7.41 7.76
CA GLN A 77 -3.40 -8.70 7.18
C GLN A 77 -3.19 -8.71 5.66
N TRP A 78 -3.72 -7.71 4.96
CA TRP A 78 -3.58 -7.60 3.51
C TRP A 78 -2.11 -7.55 3.07
N ALA A 79 -1.27 -6.77 3.77
CA ALA A 79 0.15 -6.67 3.45
C ALA A 79 0.89 -8.00 3.64
N THR A 80 0.55 -8.76 4.69
CA THR A 80 1.07 -10.11 4.94
C THR A 80 0.71 -11.08 3.81
N GLU A 81 -0.54 -11.03 3.34
CA GLU A 81 -1.01 -11.85 2.21
C GLU A 81 -0.26 -11.51 0.91
N GLN A 82 0.02 -10.22 0.65
CA GLN A 82 0.81 -9.83 -0.52
C GLN A 82 2.27 -10.30 -0.44
N LEU A 83 2.91 -10.20 0.72
CA LEU A 83 4.29 -10.68 0.91
C LEU A 83 4.43 -12.17 0.62
N THR A 84 3.43 -12.97 1.03
CA THR A 84 3.39 -14.42 0.78
C THR A 84 3.31 -14.74 -0.72
N LYS A 85 2.70 -13.87 -1.53
CA LYS A 85 2.62 -14.02 -2.98
C LYS A 85 3.92 -13.64 -3.69
N ILE A 86 4.62 -12.62 -3.18
CA ILE A 86 5.88 -12.11 -3.76
C ILE A 86 7.05 -13.05 -3.43
N ALA A 87 7.06 -13.62 -2.23
CA ALA A 87 8.05 -14.60 -1.78
C ALA A 87 7.33 -15.84 -1.25
N PRO A 88 6.87 -16.76 -2.13
CA PRO A 88 6.37 -18.05 -1.68
C PRO A 88 7.50 -18.78 -0.96
N GLN A 89 7.25 -19.20 0.30
CA GLN A 89 8.19 -20.00 1.08
C GLN A 89 8.39 -21.38 0.46
#